data_AF-A0A397UNY0-F1
#
_entry.id   AF-A0A397UNY0-F1
#
_cell.length_a   1.000
_cell.length_b   1.000
_cell.length_c   1.000
_cell.angle_alpha   90.00
_cell.angle_beta   90.00
_cell.angle_gamma   90.00
#
_symmetry.space_group_name_H-M   'P 1'
#
loop_
_entity.id
_entity.type
_entity.pdbx_description
1 polymer ?
#
loop_
_entity_poly.entity_id
_entity_poly.type
_entity_poly.pdbx_seq_one_letter_code
_entity_poly.pdbx_strand_id
1 'polypeptide(L)' 'MIGVGYCTKPSDKKTDNSNIKPDMPGENMNRGYHGDDGYSFCARSGEPYGPVYATGDIIDCYINFI' A
#
# COMPACT_ATOMS: atom_id res chain seq x y z
N MET A 1 -0.37 -3.08 -11.62
CA MET A 1 0.50 -3.09 -10.45
C MET A 1 -0.30 -3.59 -9.26
N ILE A 2 0.22 -4.57 -8.52
CA ILE A 2 -0.47 -5.19 -7.37
C ILE A 2 0.32 -4.80 -6.13
N GLY A 3 -0.37 -4.16 -5.18
CA GLY A 3 0.19 -3.87 -3.87
C GLY A 3 -0.74 -4.34 -2.77
N VAL A 4 -0.18 -4.63 -1.61
CA VAL A 4 -0.91 -5.02 -0.41
C VAL A 4 -0.47 -4.14 0.74
N GLY A 5 -1.39 -3.72 1.61
CA GLY A 5 -1.04 -2.82 2.70
C GLY A 5 -2.18 -2.49 3.64
N TYR A 6 -1.88 -1.64 4.61
CA TYR A 6 -2.81 -1.18 5.62
C TYR A 6 -3.13 0.29 5.42
N CYS A 7 -4.42 0.62 5.54
CA CYS A 7 -4.90 1.98 5.51
C CYS A 7 -5.77 2.24 6.74
N THR A 8 -5.66 3.44 7.31
CA THR A 8 -6.69 3.91 8.24
C THR A 8 -7.99 4.14 7.47
N LYS A 9 -9.14 4.17 8.16
CA LYS A 9 -10.35 4.70 7.52
C LYS A 9 -9.99 6.07 6.94
N PRO A 10 -10.33 6.36 5.67
CA PRO A 10 -10.23 7.72 5.17
C PRO A 10 -10.99 8.59 6.17
N SER A 11 -10.29 9.47 6.89
CA SER A 11 -10.98 10.55 7.58
C SER A 11 -11.76 11.30 6.51
N ASP A 12 -12.92 11.86 6.83
CA ASP A 12 -13.86 12.51 5.89
C ASP A 12 -13.29 13.69 5.07
N LYS A 13 -11.96 13.85 4.99
CA LYS A 13 -11.26 14.66 4.00
C LYS A 13 -11.26 13.98 2.62
N LYS A 14 -12.43 13.91 2.00
CA LYS A 14 -12.59 14.12 0.56
C LYS A 14 -13.93 14.82 0.28
N THR A 15 -14.07 16.03 0.82
CA THR A 15 -14.89 17.07 0.17
C THR A 15 -14.02 17.80 -0.84
N ASP A 16 -13.59 17.11 -1.88
CA ASP A 16 -13.73 17.67 -3.21
C ASP A 16 -13.94 16.51 -4.18
N ASN A 17 -14.80 16.79 -5.13
CA ASN A 17 -15.16 15.97 -6.27
C ASN A 17 -14.01 15.84 -7.29
N SER A 18 -12.75 15.99 -6.87
CA SER A 18 -11.60 15.70 -7.72
C SER A 18 -11.25 14.22 -7.57
N ASN A 19 -11.69 13.42 -8.54
CA ASN A 19 -11.10 12.13 -8.90
C ASN A 19 -10.65 11.26 -7.72
N ILE A 20 -11.49 10.32 -7.29
CA ILE A 20 -11.05 9.15 -6.51
C ILE A 20 -10.07 8.39 -7.40
N LYS A 21 -8.80 8.81 -7.43
CA LYS A 21 -7.71 7.95 -7.83
C LYS A 21 -7.59 6.91 -6.71
N PRO A 22 -7.73 5.61 -7.02
CA PRO A 22 -7.29 4.59 -6.10
C PRO A 22 -5.76 4.67 -6.08
N ASP A 23 -5.22 5.51 -5.19
CA ASP A 23 -3.78 5.57 -4.96
C ASP A 23 -3.34 4.21 -4.40
N MET A 24 -2.16 3.75 -4.80
CA MET A 24 -1.69 2.43 -4.42
C MET A 24 -1.36 2.35 -2.92
N PRO A 25 -1.37 1.16 -2.31
CA PRO A 25 -0.91 0.98 -0.93
C PRO A 25 0.49 1.58 -0.76
N GLY A 26 0.68 2.43 0.25
CA GLY A 26 1.95 3.14 0.48
C GLY A 26 2.04 4.54 -0.14
N GLU A 27 1.12 4.98 -0.99
CA GLU A 27 1.16 6.29 -1.65
C GLU A 27 0.56 7.47 -0.84
N ASN A 28 -0.34 7.22 0.12
CA ASN A 28 -1.05 8.25 0.91
C ASN A 28 -1.17 7.86 2.38
N MET A 29 -0.35 8.43 3.27
CA MET A 29 -0.39 8.22 4.74
C MET A 29 -0.67 6.76 5.18
N ASN A 30 -0.36 5.80 4.32
CA ASN A 30 -0.66 4.38 4.43
C ASN A 30 0.66 3.64 4.24
N ARG A 31 0.68 2.39 4.68
CA ARG A 31 1.83 1.50 4.49
C ARG A 31 1.44 0.43 3.50
N GLY A 32 2.32 0.13 2.55
CA GLY A 32 2.06 -0.89 1.55
C GLY A 32 3.32 -1.46 0.95
N TYR A 33 3.20 -2.65 0.39
CA TYR A 33 4.23 -3.33 -0.35
C TYR A 33 3.81 -3.42 -1.81
N HIS A 34 4.72 -3.06 -2.71
CA HIS A 34 4.54 -3.15 -4.15
C HIS A 34 5.19 -4.43 -4.63
N GLY A 35 4.36 -5.35 -5.10
CA GLY A 35 4.84 -6.67 -5.49
C GLY A 35 5.50 -6.71 -6.85
N ASP A 36 5.38 -5.67 -7.67
CA ASP A 36 6.02 -5.60 -8.98
C ASP A 36 7.49 -5.17 -8.91
N ASP A 37 7.89 -4.42 -7.88
CA ASP A 37 9.27 -3.96 -7.68
C ASP A 37 9.93 -4.44 -6.38
N GLY A 38 9.15 -4.99 -5.45
CA GLY A 38 9.64 -5.51 -4.18
C GLY A 38 9.89 -4.44 -3.11
N TYR A 39 9.31 -3.25 -3.27
CA TYR A 39 9.52 -2.12 -2.36
C TYR A 39 8.41 -2.04 -1.29
N SER A 40 8.82 -1.67 -0.08
CA SER A 40 7.93 -1.24 0.99
C SER A 40 7.82 0.28 0.96
N PHE A 41 6.58 0.78 0.98
CA PHE A 41 6.26 2.19 0.93
C PHE A 41 5.53 2.66 2.20
N CYS A 42 5.90 3.85 2.66
CA CYS A 42 5.20 4.61 3.69
C CYS A 42 5.06 6.06 3.23
N ALA A 43 3.84 6.50 2.91
CA ALA A 43 3.56 7.86 2.44
C ALA A 43 4.48 8.34 1.30
N ARG A 44 4.57 7.55 0.21
CA ARG A 44 5.40 7.74 -1.01
C ARG A 44 6.90 7.52 -0.84
N SER A 45 7.39 7.33 0.37
CA SER A 45 8.78 6.92 0.59
C SER A 45 8.88 5.41 0.43
N GLY A 46 9.63 4.95 -0.56
CA GLY A 46 9.84 3.53 -0.86
C GLY A 46 11.26 3.08 -0.55
N GLU A 47 11.41 1.86 -0.05
CA GLU A 47 12.70 1.18 0.12
C GLU A 47 12.62 -0.29 -0.32
N PRO A 48 13.71 -0.89 -0.85
CA PRO A 48 13.73 -2.31 -1.16
C PRO A 48 13.44 -3.12 0.09
N TYR A 49 12.50 -4.07 0.00
CA TYR A 49 12.08 -4.86 1.16
C TYR A 49 12.08 -6.36 0.88
N GLY A 50 11.62 -6.79 -0.30
CA GLY A 50 11.39 -8.20 -0.57
C GLY A 50 11.39 -8.57 -2.06
N PRO A 51 10.98 -9.81 -2.38
CA PRO A 51 10.93 -10.30 -3.75
C PRO A 51 9.72 -9.78 -4.52
N VAL A 52 9.86 -9.70 -5.85
CA VAL A 52 8.73 -9.46 -6.75
C VAL A 52 7.77 -10.65 -6.72
N TYR A 53 6.47 -10.39 -6.81
CA TYR A 53 5.41 -11.39 -6.89
C TYR A 53 5.57 -12.27 -8.13
N ALA A 54 5.31 -13.55 -7.94
CA ALA A 54 5.17 -14.55 -8.98
C ALA A 54 3.77 -15.18 -8.95
N THR A 55 3.40 -15.82 -10.07
CA THR A 55 2.15 -16.58 -10.13
C THR A 55 2.20 -17.76 -9.17
N GLY A 56 1.18 -17.88 -8.32
CA GLY A 56 1.09 -18.92 -7.30
C GLY A 56 1.55 -18.46 -5.90
N ASP A 57 2.06 -17.23 -5.76
CA ASP A 57 2.40 -16.67 -4.45
C ASP A 57 1.16 -16.50 -3.57
N ILE A 58 1.34 -16.76 -2.28
CA ILE A 58 0.37 -16.48 -1.23
C ILE A 58 0.96 -15.37 -0.36
N ILE A 59 0.24 -14.25 -0.23
CA ILE A 59 0.70 -13.07 0.49
C ILE A 59 -0.04 -12.97 1.83
N ASP A 60 0.72 -13.02 2.93
CA ASP A 60 0.20 -12.82 4.29
C ASP A 60 0.55 -11.42 4.81
N CYS A 61 -0.34 -10.88 5.64
CA CYS A 61 -0.21 -9.54 6.19
C CYS A 61 -0.63 -9.54 7.67
N TYR A 62 0.31 -9.24 8.57
CA TYR A 62 0.05 -9.08 10.01
C TYR A 62 0.20 -7.64 10.50
N ILE A 63 -0.69 -7.23 11.40
CA ILE A 63 -0.65 -5.93 12.09
C ILE A 63 -0.68 -6.16 13.60
N ASN A 64 0.21 -5.50 14.33
CA ASN A 64 0.20 -5.45 15.79
C ASN A 64 -0.29 -4.07 16.25
N PHE A 65 -1.38 -4.02 17.03
CA PHE A 65 -1.97 -2.78 17.55
C PHE A 65 -1.51 -2.44 18.98
N ILE A 66 -0.66 -3.28 19.59
CA ILE A 66 -0.13 -3.10 20.95
C ILE A 66 1.05 -2.14 20.93
#